data_AF-A0A969UFM8-F1
#
_entry.id   AF-A0A969UFM8-F1
#
_cell.length_a   1.000
_cell.length_b   1.000
_cell.length_c   1.000
_cell.angle_alpha   90.00
_cell.angle_beta   90.00
_cell.angle_gamma   90.00
#
_symmetry.space_group_name_H-M   'P 1'
#
loop_
_entity.id
_entity.type
_entity.pdbx_description
1 polymer ?
#
loop_
_entity_poly.entity_id
_entity_poly.type
_entity_poly.pdbx_seq_one_letter_code
_entity_poly.pdbx_strand_id
1 'polypeptide(L)'
;MNNICSNTSKLTIADPEVDFEVIDFGPDGIGDEVFPTFNTVVLGLPGEGVVGLTGESAGIVEFDLSNLSIPPSEAVERVLFEVQITTFNVSGLGVLDSDNPDQLGVYGYAGNGIAEASDFELGQLLTVSDISSASAGDILTFDVTEFFKTVNNQDDAFVGLAVRAQEVGGLALLESVSFPRLNIITEPLLDNTPEPILGTIEKDVIEVKGSNQLIFAGDSDDLVDAADGSKGGNRIYAGSGNDTLILGAGDRLVGAQGSDRFFTTSEGDNIISGGKGKDQFWIASGEIPDAANTITDFTIGQDVLGIGGLKIGYDDLSITQDDANTVIAVNYKNLAILQGVDAADLSVNDFVFL
;
A
#
# COMPACT_ATOMS: atom_id res chain seq x y z
N MET A 1 -17.02 -13.48 8.08
CA MET A 1 -16.29 -12.58 9.01
C MET A 1 -15.30 -13.43 9.78
N ASN A 2 -14.13 -13.68 9.20
CA ASN A 2 -13.06 -14.34 9.92
C ASN A 2 -12.41 -13.29 10.83
N ASN A 3 -12.48 -13.52 12.14
CA ASN A 3 -11.59 -12.88 13.10
C ASN A 3 -10.17 -13.34 12.74
N ILE A 4 -9.48 -12.56 11.91
CA ILE A 4 -8.03 -12.64 11.85
C ILE A 4 -7.57 -12.06 13.19
N CYS A 5 -7.06 -12.91 14.08
CA CYS A 5 -6.36 -12.45 15.25
C CYS A 5 -5.25 -11.50 14.77
N SER A 6 -5.38 -10.21 15.09
CA SER A 6 -4.34 -9.21 14.91
C SER A 6 -3.19 -9.55 15.86
N ASN A 7 -2.35 -10.49 15.47
CA ASN A 7 -1.14 -10.80 16.20
C ASN A 7 -0.13 -9.71 15.88
N THR A 8 -0.27 -8.56 16.55
CA THR A 8 0.74 -7.50 16.54
C THR A 8 2.02 -8.04 17.17
N SER A 9 3.14 -7.97 16.48
CA SER A 9 4.46 -8.30 17.03
C SER A 9 5.12 -7.03 17.55
N LYS A 10 5.94 -7.14 18.60
CA LYS A 10 6.69 -6.02 19.18
C LYS A 10 8.18 -6.36 19.22
N LEU A 11 8.99 -5.58 18.51
CA LEU A 11 10.44 -5.60 18.57
C LEU A 11 10.92 -4.40 19.38
N THR A 12 11.87 -4.61 20.30
CA THR A 12 12.41 -3.54 21.14
C THR A 12 13.92 -3.46 20.98
N ILE A 13 14.42 -2.27 20.66
CA ILE A 13 15.83 -1.91 20.74
C ILE A 13 15.96 -1.01 21.96
N ALA A 14 16.68 -1.45 22.98
CA ALA A 14 16.94 -0.68 24.20
C ALA A 14 18.44 -0.61 24.43
N ASP A 15 18.88 0.40 25.18
CA ASP A 15 20.31 0.63 25.43
C ASP A 15 21.06 0.79 24.09
N PRO A 16 20.76 1.88 23.36
CA PRO A 16 21.32 2.13 22.03
C PRO A 16 22.85 2.03 22.05
N GLU A 17 23.45 1.67 20.91
CA GLU A 17 24.91 1.59 20.80
C GLU A 17 25.57 2.98 20.94
N VAL A 18 24.85 4.04 20.57
CA VAL A 18 25.33 5.41 20.58
C VAL A 18 24.32 6.30 21.31
N ASP A 19 24.76 6.90 22.41
CA ASP A 19 23.99 7.82 23.24
C ASP A 19 24.88 8.97 23.71
N PHE A 20 24.39 10.20 23.58
CA PHE A 20 25.17 11.40 23.85
C PHE A 20 24.30 12.61 24.15
N GLU A 21 24.93 13.65 24.67
CA GLU A 21 24.30 14.97 24.86
C GLU A 21 25.08 15.98 24.04
N VAL A 22 24.35 16.86 23.34
CA VAL A 22 24.94 17.99 22.61
C VAL A 22 24.50 19.27 23.28
N ILE A 23 25.46 20.18 23.49
CA ILE A 23 25.24 21.50 24.07
C ILE A 23 25.55 22.56 23.01
N ASP A 24 24.63 23.50 22.82
CA ASP A 24 24.79 24.75 22.07
C ASP A 24 25.00 25.90 23.09
N PHE A 25 26.19 26.52 23.09
CA PHE A 25 26.49 27.68 23.94
C PHE A 25 26.10 28.98 23.24
N GLY A 26 24.82 29.22 23.20
CA GLY A 26 24.26 30.47 22.69
C GLY A 26 22.93 30.18 22.03
N PRO A 27 22.26 31.19 21.49
CA PRO A 27 21.10 31.00 20.63
C PRO A 27 21.51 31.15 19.17
N ASP A 28 22.64 30.58 18.75
CA ASP A 28 23.01 30.53 17.33
C ASP A 28 22.49 29.28 16.63
N GLY A 29 21.99 28.32 17.42
CA GLY A 29 21.35 27.11 16.97
C GLY A 29 22.35 26.03 16.57
N ILE A 30 23.66 26.24 16.82
CA ILE A 30 24.76 25.38 16.40
C ILE A 30 25.28 24.58 17.59
N GLY A 31 25.25 23.25 17.50
CA GLY A 31 25.92 22.39 18.49
C GLY A 31 27.41 22.71 18.62
N ASP A 32 27.85 22.98 19.86
CA ASP A 32 29.24 23.37 20.16
C ASP A 32 30.05 22.23 20.78
N GLU A 33 29.45 21.48 21.71
CA GLU A 33 30.11 20.43 22.46
C GLU A 33 29.28 19.14 22.51
N VAL A 34 29.95 17.99 22.43
CA VAL A 34 29.34 16.65 22.51
C VAL A 34 29.87 15.93 23.75
N PHE A 35 28.95 15.39 24.55
CA PHE A 35 29.23 14.64 25.77
C PHE A 35 28.73 13.21 25.64
N PRO A 36 29.43 12.22 26.19
CA PRO A 36 29.12 10.81 25.99
C PRO A 36 27.91 10.29 26.78
N THR A 37 27.09 11.16 27.37
CA THR A 37 25.98 10.76 28.24
C THR A 37 24.75 11.61 28.00
N PHE A 38 23.58 10.98 27.81
CA PHE A 38 22.27 11.62 27.73
C PHE A 38 21.71 11.87 29.13
N ASN A 39 22.04 13.00 29.74
CA ASN A 39 21.62 13.25 31.12
C ASN A 39 20.81 14.52 31.31
N THR A 40 20.90 15.51 30.43
CA THR A 40 20.07 16.71 30.53
C THR A 40 19.46 17.15 29.20
N VAL A 41 18.26 17.72 29.31
CA VAL A 41 17.56 18.41 28.24
C VAL A 41 17.20 19.78 28.79
N VAL A 42 17.74 20.83 28.18
CA VAL A 42 17.65 22.20 28.69
C VAL A 42 17.41 23.17 27.55
N LEU A 43 16.50 24.11 27.73
CA LEU A 43 16.42 25.31 26.90
C LEU A 43 16.50 26.53 27.81
N GLY A 44 17.56 27.31 27.69
CA GLY A 44 17.74 28.53 28.46
C GLY A 44 17.65 29.77 27.59
N LEU A 45 16.97 30.81 28.07
CA LEU A 45 16.95 32.12 27.43
C LEU A 45 17.94 33.07 28.10
N PRO A 46 18.38 34.13 27.40
CA PRO A 46 19.10 35.22 28.02
C PRO A 46 18.28 35.88 29.12
N GLY A 47 18.60 35.51 30.36
CA GLY A 47 18.08 36.18 31.55
C GLY A 47 18.62 37.62 31.64
N GLU A 48 17.80 38.55 32.11
CA GLU A 48 18.29 39.90 32.42
C GLU A 48 19.38 39.82 33.51
N GLY A 49 20.62 40.15 33.14
CA GLY A 49 21.75 40.29 34.07
C GLY A 49 22.66 39.06 34.22
N VAL A 50 22.43 37.96 33.50
CA VAL A 50 23.34 36.80 33.47
C VAL A 50 24.12 36.84 32.14
N VAL A 51 25.42 37.12 32.21
CA VAL A 51 26.28 37.22 31.02
C VAL A 51 27.03 35.89 30.86
N GLY A 52 26.77 35.16 29.75
CA GLY A 52 27.61 34.05 29.30
C GLY A 52 27.21 32.63 29.73
N LEU A 53 25.96 32.39 30.13
CA LEU A 53 25.45 31.06 30.48
C LEU A 53 24.06 30.85 29.87
N THR A 54 23.89 31.07 28.57
CA THR A 54 22.64 30.79 27.85
C THR A 54 22.92 29.71 26.84
N GLY A 55 22.02 28.74 26.71
CA GLY A 55 22.22 27.68 25.74
C GLY A 55 21.08 26.68 25.72
N GLU A 56 21.20 25.75 24.80
CA GLU A 56 20.30 24.61 24.66
C GLU A 56 21.12 23.33 24.83
N SER A 57 20.56 22.32 25.47
CA SER A 57 21.07 20.96 25.39
C SER A 57 19.99 20.02 24.87
N ALA A 58 20.41 19.13 23.97
CA ALA A 58 19.60 18.03 23.52
C ALA A 58 20.22 16.73 24.01
N GLY A 59 19.38 15.88 24.59
CA GLY A 59 19.73 14.47 24.64
C GLY A 59 19.59 13.90 23.23
N ILE A 60 20.61 13.21 22.73
CA ILE A 60 20.65 12.59 21.40
C ILE A 60 20.99 11.10 21.48
N VAL A 61 20.27 10.29 20.72
CA VAL A 61 20.47 8.84 20.61
C VAL A 61 20.46 8.38 19.16
N GLU A 62 21.30 7.41 18.82
CA GLU A 62 21.19 6.66 17.57
C GLU A 62 20.94 5.17 17.81
N PHE A 63 19.87 4.65 17.22
CA PHE A 63 19.54 3.22 17.26
C PHE A 63 20.13 2.51 16.03
N ASP A 64 21.02 1.55 16.26
CA ASP A 64 21.50 0.65 15.21
C ASP A 64 20.39 -0.32 14.77
N LEU A 65 19.99 -0.23 13.51
CA LEU A 65 19.00 -1.08 12.86
C LEU A 65 19.63 -2.27 12.13
N SER A 66 20.95 -2.41 12.11
CA SER A 66 21.64 -3.45 11.32
C SER A 66 21.20 -4.88 11.64
N ASN A 67 20.72 -5.11 12.87
CA ASN A 67 20.20 -6.42 13.31
C ASN A 67 18.66 -6.47 13.37
N LEU A 68 17.97 -5.40 12.97
CA LEU A 68 16.52 -5.37 12.89
C LEU A 68 16.05 -6.22 11.70
N SER A 69 15.20 -7.20 11.97
CA SER A 69 14.59 -8.04 10.95
C SER A 69 13.08 -8.07 11.14
N ILE A 70 12.36 -7.35 10.29
CA ILE A 70 10.90 -7.41 10.22
C ILE A 70 10.50 -8.66 9.41
N PRO A 71 9.59 -9.52 9.92
CA PRO A 71 9.14 -10.68 9.17
C PRO A 71 8.56 -10.27 7.80
N PRO A 72 8.86 -10.99 6.70
CA PRO A 72 8.34 -10.64 5.36
C PRO A 72 6.81 -10.65 5.24
N SER A 73 6.11 -11.28 6.20
CA SER A 73 4.66 -11.34 6.29
C SER A 73 4.05 -10.22 7.14
N GLU A 74 4.85 -9.27 7.62
CA GLU A 74 4.40 -8.18 8.47
C GLU A 74 4.86 -6.82 7.91
N ALA A 75 4.19 -5.75 8.31
CA ALA A 75 4.58 -4.37 8.05
C ALA A 75 4.66 -3.56 9.36
N VAL A 76 5.48 -2.52 9.38
CA VAL A 76 5.53 -1.56 10.49
C VAL A 76 4.19 -0.84 10.61
N GLU A 77 3.50 -1.09 11.72
CA GLU A 77 2.27 -0.40 12.09
C GLU A 77 2.61 0.91 12.80
N ARG A 78 3.38 0.82 13.88
CA ARG A 78 3.77 1.95 14.73
C ARG A 78 5.18 1.81 15.27
N VAL A 79 5.85 2.93 15.49
CA VAL A 79 7.16 2.99 16.16
C VAL A 79 7.11 4.01 17.28
N LEU A 80 7.40 3.55 18.50
CA LEU A 80 7.31 4.33 19.72
C LEU A 80 8.70 4.50 20.34
N PHE A 81 9.15 5.73 20.45
CA PHE A 81 10.36 6.11 21.16
C PHE A 81 10.03 6.40 22.62
N GLU A 82 10.74 5.77 23.55
CA GLU A 82 10.49 5.91 24.99
C GLU A 82 11.74 6.34 25.75
N VAL A 83 11.56 7.33 26.64
CA VAL A 83 12.58 7.84 27.58
C VAL A 83 11.96 7.95 28.96
N GLN A 84 12.79 7.92 30.01
CA GLN A 84 12.33 8.05 31.38
C GLN A 84 12.85 9.34 32.01
N ILE A 85 11.99 10.11 32.67
CA ILE A 85 12.40 11.29 33.44
C ILE A 85 13.07 10.85 34.74
N THR A 86 14.28 11.35 35.01
CA THR A 86 14.97 11.08 36.28
C THR A 86 14.72 12.15 37.32
N THR A 87 14.82 13.42 36.93
CA THR A 87 14.64 14.55 37.84
C THR A 87 14.32 15.81 37.05
N PHE A 88 13.58 16.72 37.69
CA PHE A 88 13.36 18.09 37.24
C PHE A 88 14.33 19.09 37.88
N ASN A 89 15.10 18.66 38.89
CA ASN A 89 16.11 19.50 39.53
C ASN A 89 17.34 19.63 38.63
N VAL A 90 17.22 20.40 37.55
CA VAL A 90 18.29 20.69 36.59
C VAL A 90 18.50 22.21 36.57
N SER A 91 19.76 22.62 36.65
CA SER A 91 20.17 24.01 36.52
C SER A 91 21.45 24.15 35.70
N GLY A 92 21.65 25.31 35.10
CA GLY A 92 22.71 25.56 34.13
C GLY A 92 22.14 26.13 32.83
N LEU A 93 23.00 26.65 31.96
CA LEU A 93 22.62 27.23 30.66
C LEU A 93 21.49 28.29 30.73
N GLY A 94 21.29 28.92 31.89
CA GLY A 94 20.31 30.00 32.08
C GLY A 94 19.01 29.54 32.73
N VAL A 95 18.92 28.26 33.10
CA VAL A 95 17.79 27.61 33.77
C VAL A 95 18.08 27.45 35.27
N LEU A 96 17.08 27.75 36.11
CA LEU A 96 17.08 27.48 37.55
C LEU A 96 16.42 26.13 37.86
N ASP A 97 16.73 25.52 39.00
CA ASP A 97 16.14 24.22 39.41
C ASP A 97 14.59 24.23 39.56
N SER A 98 13.96 25.42 39.51
CA SER A 98 12.50 25.58 39.54
C SER A 98 11.87 25.70 38.15
N ASP A 99 12.68 25.86 37.11
CA ASP A 99 12.24 26.10 35.75
C ASP A 99 12.05 24.75 35.07
N ASN A 100 10.80 24.28 35.06
CA ASN A 100 10.43 23.01 34.44
C ASN A 100 9.79 23.27 33.08
N PRO A 101 10.18 22.55 32.04
CA PRO A 101 9.52 22.63 30.75
C PRO A 101 8.12 21.99 30.84
N ASP A 102 7.16 22.60 30.17
CA ASP A 102 5.80 22.09 29.96
C ASP A 102 5.72 21.22 28.70
N GLN A 103 6.69 21.29 27.78
CA GLN A 103 6.71 20.56 26.52
C GLN A 103 8.10 20.07 26.14
N LEU A 104 8.15 18.86 25.59
CA LEU A 104 9.34 18.31 24.92
C LEU A 104 9.05 18.04 23.46
N GLY A 105 10.00 18.40 22.60
CA GLY A 105 10.03 18.02 21.20
C GLY A 105 10.97 16.86 20.95
N VAL A 106 10.59 15.97 20.04
CA VAL A 106 11.47 14.94 19.48
C VAL A 106 11.83 15.33 18.06
N TYR A 107 13.12 15.30 17.76
CA TYR A 107 13.70 15.66 16.47
C TYR A 107 14.36 14.43 15.87
N GLY A 108 14.11 14.15 14.59
CA GLY A 108 14.69 13.03 13.87
C GLY A 108 15.75 13.48 12.89
N TYR A 109 16.83 12.70 12.77
CA TYR A 109 17.88 12.88 11.79
C TYR A 109 18.42 11.52 11.32
N ALA A 110 18.99 11.48 10.12
CA ALA A 110 19.63 10.27 9.61
C ALA A 110 20.95 10.07 10.37
N GLY A 111 21.01 9.02 11.20
CA GLY A 111 22.19 8.74 12.00
C GLY A 111 23.30 8.11 11.19
N ASN A 112 24.53 8.16 11.72
CA ASN A 112 25.71 7.58 11.05
C ASN A 112 26.54 6.65 11.96
N GLY A 113 26.11 6.43 13.21
CA GLY A 113 26.80 5.62 14.21
C GLY A 113 27.90 6.36 14.95
N ILE A 114 28.01 7.68 14.78
CA ILE A 114 29.05 8.54 15.35
C ILE A 114 28.39 9.76 15.97
N ALA A 115 28.65 9.99 17.26
CA ALA A 115 28.18 11.18 17.95
C ALA A 115 28.86 12.45 17.41
N GLU A 116 28.10 13.36 16.80
CA GLU A 116 28.60 14.60 16.23
C GLU A 116 27.68 15.78 16.58
N ALA A 117 28.26 16.99 16.68
CA ALA A 117 27.46 18.19 16.96
C ALA A 117 26.49 18.52 15.81
N SER A 118 26.79 18.10 14.57
CA SER A 118 25.90 18.27 13.42
C SER A 118 24.57 17.51 13.54
N ASP A 119 24.51 16.48 14.38
CA ASP A 119 23.28 15.72 14.61
C ASP A 119 22.21 16.58 15.29
N PHE A 120 22.66 17.59 16.05
CA PHE A 120 21.81 18.63 16.58
C PHE A 120 21.23 19.50 15.46
N GLU A 121 22.04 19.94 14.49
CA GLU A 121 21.59 20.82 13.41
C GLU A 121 20.60 20.17 12.45
N LEU A 122 20.80 18.89 12.17
CA LEU A 122 20.05 18.15 11.16
C LEU A 122 18.69 17.66 11.67
N GLY A 123 18.47 17.72 12.98
CA GLY A 123 17.23 17.30 13.63
C GLY A 123 16.01 18.05 13.10
N GLN A 124 15.07 17.31 12.51
CA GLN A 124 13.75 17.84 12.13
C GLN A 124 12.72 17.50 13.19
N LEU A 125 11.96 18.48 13.64
CA LEU A 125 10.90 18.26 14.63
C LEU A 125 9.87 17.25 14.10
N LEU A 126 9.70 16.14 14.82
CA LEU A 126 8.76 15.07 14.50
C LEU A 126 7.45 15.23 15.26
N THR A 127 7.57 15.47 16.57
CA THR A 127 6.43 15.53 17.48
C THR A 127 6.76 16.36 18.72
N VAL A 128 5.73 16.92 19.36
CA VAL A 128 5.82 17.65 20.62
C VAL A 128 4.83 17.04 21.60
N SER A 129 5.25 16.80 22.83
CA SER A 129 4.43 16.26 23.90
C SER A 129 4.32 17.25 25.06
N ASP A 130 3.11 17.43 25.57
CA ASP A 130 2.84 18.14 26.83
C ASP A 130 3.27 17.26 28.01
N ILE A 131 4.16 17.78 28.85
CA ILE A 131 4.72 17.15 30.04
C ILE A 131 4.46 17.98 31.32
N SER A 132 3.59 19.00 31.27
CA SER A 132 3.28 19.88 32.41
C SER A 132 2.79 19.14 33.67
N SER A 133 2.24 17.93 33.50
CA SER A 133 1.81 17.06 34.61
C SER A 133 2.76 15.90 34.91
N ALA A 134 3.90 15.80 34.21
CA ALA A 134 4.84 14.71 34.38
C ALA A 134 5.63 14.83 35.70
N SER A 135 6.14 13.71 36.17
CA SER A 135 6.90 13.56 37.41
C SER A 135 8.16 12.73 37.20
N ALA A 136 9.13 12.89 38.09
CA ALA A 136 10.31 12.03 38.11
C ALA A 136 9.89 10.55 38.20
N GLY A 137 10.41 9.72 37.31
CA GLY A 137 10.08 8.31 37.16
C GLY A 137 9.10 8.01 36.01
N ASP A 138 8.40 9.00 35.47
CA ASP A 138 7.47 8.81 34.35
C ASP A 138 8.21 8.42 33.07
N ILE A 139 7.58 7.54 32.28
CA ILE A 139 8.04 7.15 30.95
C ILE A 139 7.27 8.01 29.94
N LEU A 140 8.01 8.79 29.17
CA LEU A 140 7.48 9.53 28.04
C LEU A 140 7.51 8.64 26.79
N THR A 141 6.44 8.68 26.00
CA THR A 141 6.32 7.89 24.77
C THR A 141 5.98 8.81 23.61
N PHE A 142 6.80 8.74 22.57
CA PHE A 142 6.69 9.56 21.37
C PHE A 142 6.46 8.68 20.15
N ASP A 143 5.46 9.02 19.34
CA ASP A 143 5.21 8.32 18.08
C ASP A 143 6.14 8.89 17.00
N VAL A 144 7.06 8.04 16.50
CA VAL A 144 8.07 8.40 15.49
C VAL A 144 7.89 7.54 14.22
N THR A 145 6.70 6.97 14.02
CA THR A 145 6.41 5.98 12.97
C THR A 145 6.79 6.45 11.57
N GLU A 146 6.36 7.65 11.17
CA GLU A 146 6.56 8.14 9.81
C GLU A 146 8.03 8.47 9.52
N PHE A 147 8.75 8.96 10.52
CA PHE A 147 10.18 9.19 10.43
C PHE A 147 10.93 7.85 10.27
N PHE A 148 10.64 6.87 11.14
CA PHE A 148 11.24 5.55 11.06
C PHE A 148 11.01 4.89 9.69
N LYS A 149 9.78 4.94 9.16
CA LYS A 149 9.47 4.39 7.82
C LYS A 149 10.30 5.05 6.73
N THR A 150 10.58 6.35 6.84
CA THR A 150 11.41 7.07 5.87
C THR A 150 12.85 6.56 5.89
N VAL A 151 13.45 6.47 7.07
CA VAL A 151 14.83 5.97 7.28
C VAL A 151 14.94 4.50 6.84
N ASN A 152 14.01 3.64 7.26
CA ASN A 152 14.00 2.23 6.90
C ASN A 152 13.84 1.99 5.39
N ASN A 153 13.09 2.85 4.67
CA ASN A 153 12.96 2.75 3.21
C ASN A 153 14.22 3.22 2.46
N GLN A 154 15.11 3.95 3.13
CA GLN A 154 16.39 4.39 2.57
C GLN A 154 17.52 3.38 2.83
N ASP A 155 17.21 2.24 3.47
CA ASP A 155 18.18 1.23 3.93
C ASP A 155 19.27 1.82 4.83
N ASP A 156 18.95 2.89 5.57
CA ASP A 156 19.86 3.51 6.52
C ASP A 156 20.06 2.61 7.75
N ALA A 157 21.31 2.50 8.19
CA ALA A 157 21.69 1.62 9.29
C ALA A 157 21.31 2.18 10.67
N PHE A 158 21.05 3.49 10.79
CA PHE A 158 20.82 4.16 12.07
C PHE A 158 19.60 5.09 12.03
N VAL A 159 18.84 5.09 13.13
CA VAL A 159 17.78 6.08 13.40
C VAL A 159 18.25 7.01 14.50
N GLY A 160 18.51 8.27 14.15
CA GLY A 160 18.87 9.33 15.08
C GLY A 160 17.65 10.05 15.64
N LEU A 161 17.57 10.19 16.95
CA LEU A 161 16.51 10.92 17.67
C LEU A 161 17.12 11.85 18.72
N ALA A 162 16.59 13.06 18.82
CA ALA A 162 16.99 14.04 19.82
C ALA A 162 15.77 14.56 20.60
N VAL A 163 15.91 14.77 21.91
CA VAL A 163 14.88 15.31 22.80
C VAL A 163 15.27 16.70 23.27
N ARG A 164 14.37 17.67 23.13
CA ARG A 164 14.62 19.08 23.48
C ARG A 164 13.45 19.71 24.21
N ALA A 165 13.75 20.57 25.18
CA ALA A 165 12.75 21.43 25.80
C ALA A 165 12.24 22.46 24.77
N GLN A 166 10.94 22.74 24.75
CA GLN A 166 10.36 23.70 23.80
C GLN A 166 10.15 25.10 24.40
N GLU A 167 10.34 25.21 25.71
CA GLU A 167 10.33 26.46 26.46
C GLU A 167 11.39 26.43 27.55
N VAL A 168 11.58 27.58 28.20
CA VAL A 168 12.59 27.71 29.26
C VAL A 168 12.34 26.70 30.35
N GLY A 169 13.33 25.83 30.55
CA GLY A 169 13.28 24.81 31.58
C GLY A 169 14.31 23.71 31.33
N GLY A 170 14.51 22.89 32.35
CA GLY A 170 15.40 21.75 32.29
C GLY A 170 14.81 20.51 32.95
N LEU A 171 15.15 19.35 32.40
CA LEU A 171 14.98 18.09 33.09
C LEU A 171 16.08 17.11 32.69
N ALA A 172 16.22 16.07 33.49
CA ALA A 172 17.15 15.00 33.21
C ALA A 172 16.39 13.74 32.81
N LEU A 173 16.95 13.00 31.86
CA LEU A 173 16.44 11.73 31.37
C LEU A 173 17.39 10.59 31.79
N LEU A 174 16.87 9.36 31.89
CA LEU A 174 17.65 8.22 32.42
C LEU A 174 18.36 7.46 31.30
N GLU A 175 19.65 7.24 31.49
CA GLU A 175 20.40 6.16 30.86
C GLU A 175 20.34 4.90 31.74
N SER A 176 19.78 3.82 31.19
CA SER A 176 19.81 2.49 31.81
C SER A 176 19.67 1.42 30.73
N VAL A 177 19.93 0.16 31.06
CA VAL A 177 19.68 -0.97 30.15
C VAL A 177 18.23 -1.08 29.61
N SER A 178 17.30 -0.26 30.12
CA SER A 178 15.90 -0.20 29.67
C SER A 178 15.55 1.06 28.88
N PHE A 179 16.33 2.15 28.97
CA PHE A 179 16.03 3.44 28.36
C PHE A 179 17.31 4.21 27.98
N PRO A 180 17.31 4.93 26.84
CA PRO A 180 16.19 5.08 25.90
C PRO A 180 15.90 3.78 25.12
N ARG A 181 14.68 3.64 24.60
CA ARG A 181 14.32 2.49 23.76
C ARG A 181 13.38 2.83 22.61
N LEU A 182 13.50 2.06 21.54
CA LEU A 182 12.66 2.11 20.36
C LEU A 182 11.82 0.84 20.26
N ASN A 183 10.51 0.99 20.31
CA ASN A 183 9.53 -0.08 20.22
C ASN A 183 8.88 -0.07 18.83
N ILE A 184 9.19 -1.08 18.01
CA ILE A 184 8.64 -1.27 16.67
C ILE A 184 7.50 -2.27 16.76
N ILE A 185 6.29 -1.81 16.47
CA ILE A 185 5.07 -2.59 16.45
C ILE A 185 4.75 -2.90 15.00
N THR A 186 4.60 -4.18 14.70
CA THR A 186 4.31 -4.67 13.37
C THR A 186 2.97 -5.40 13.34
N GLU A 187 2.31 -5.34 12.19
CA GLU A 187 1.06 -6.06 11.92
C GLU A 187 1.22 -7.00 10.73
N PRO A 188 0.49 -8.12 10.69
CA PRO A 188 0.45 -8.98 9.51
C PRO A 188 0.06 -8.20 8.25
N LEU A 189 0.78 -8.41 7.16
CA LEU A 189 0.38 -7.96 5.84
C LEU A 189 -0.98 -8.58 5.51
N LEU A 190 -1.96 -7.75 5.16
CA LEU A 190 -3.23 -8.23 4.65
C LEU A 190 -2.97 -8.87 3.28
N ASP A 191 -3.13 -10.19 3.19
CA ASP A 191 -3.12 -10.88 1.90
C ASP A 191 -4.37 -10.48 1.13
N ASN A 192 -4.23 -9.47 0.27
CA ASN A 192 -5.29 -8.99 -0.60
C ASN A 192 -5.34 -9.78 -1.92
N THR A 193 -4.67 -10.94 -2.01
CA THR A 193 -4.92 -11.82 -3.16
C THR A 193 -6.34 -12.39 -3.02
N PRO A 194 -7.23 -12.18 -4.01
CA PRO A 194 -8.55 -12.75 -3.95
C PRO A 194 -8.44 -14.28 -3.94
N GLU A 195 -9.08 -14.93 -2.97
CA GLU A 195 -9.18 -16.38 -2.94
C GLU A 195 -9.82 -16.87 -4.25
N PRO A 196 -9.26 -17.89 -4.91
CA PRO A 196 -9.86 -18.43 -6.12
C PRO A 196 -11.27 -18.98 -5.85
N ILE A 197 -12.22 -18.64 -6.72
CA ILE A 197 -13.53 -19.27 -6.77
C ILE A 197 -13.37 -20.57 -7.55
N LEU A 198 -13.59 -21.70 -6.88
CA LEU A 198 -13.49 -23.03 -7.46
C LEU A 198 -14.89 -23.64 -7.58
N GLY A 199 -15.30 -23.97 -8.79
CA GLY A 199 -16.41 -24.88 -9.04
C GLY A 199 -15.99 -26.33 -8.85
N THR A 200 -16.81 -27.24 -9.34
CA THR A 200 -16.77 -28.66 -9.07
C THR A 200 -16.58 -29.46 -10.36
N ILE A 201 -16.83 -30.77 -10.30
CA ILE A 201 -16.87 -31.63 -11.48
C ILE A 201 -18.30 -31.81 -12.02
N GLU A 202 -19.28 -31.23 -11.33
CA GLU A 202 -20.67 -31.22 -11.69
C GLU A 202 -21.04 -29.83 -12.18
N LYS A 203 -22.21 -29.72 -12.82
CA LYS A 203 -22.73 -28.43 -13.28
C LYS A 203 -22.86 -27.43 -12.14
N ASP A 204 -22.24 -26.28 -12.30
CA ASP A 204 -22.23 -25.17 -11.36
C ASP A 204 -22.96 -23.92 -11.88
N VAL A 205 -23.39 -23.09 -10.92
CA VAL A 205 -23.86 -21.72 -11.15
C VAL A 205 -23.04 -20.81 -10.27
N ILE A 206 -22.13 -20.06 -10.87
CA ILE A 206 -21.16 -19.20 -10.20
C ILE A 206 -21.56 -17.75 -10.42
N GLU A 207 -22.01 -17.10 -9.34
CA GLU A 207 -22.21 -15.64 -9.30
C GLU A 207 -20.94 -14.98 -8.79
N VAL A 208 -20.23 -14.26 -9.67
CA VAL A 208 -18.97 -13.59 -9.35
C VAL A 208 -19.27 -12.23 -8.74
N LYS A 209 -18.72 -11.96 -7.54
CA LYS A 209 -18.93 -10.70 -6.82
C LYS A 209 -17.65 -9.89 -6.76
N GLY A 210 -17.75 -8.63 -7.15
CA GLY A 210 -16.63 -7.69 -7.12
C GLY A 210 -15.78 -7.74 -8.39
N SER A 211 -14.50 -7.39 -8.27
CA SER A 211 -13.55 -7.29 -9.39
C SER A 211 -12.27 -8.06 -9.12
N ASN A 212 -11.48 -8.28 -10.17
CA ASN A 212 -10.17 -8.95 -10.12
C ASN A 212 -10.24 -10.35 -9.49
N GLN A 213 -11.37 -11.04 -9.59
CA GLN A 213 -11.52 -12.39 -9.07
C GLN A 213 -10.78 -13.40 -9.97
N LEU A 214 -10.38 -14.53 -9.39
CA LEU A 214 -9.84 -15.67 -10.13
C LEU A 214 -10.85 -16.82 -10.02
N ILE A 215 -11.40 -17.27 -11.15
CA ILE A 215 -12.48 -18.25 -11.23
C ILE A 215 -12.03 -19.47 -12.05
N PHE A 216 -12.32 -20.67 -11.53
CA PHE A 216 -12.23 -21.94 -12.24
C PHE A 216 -13.58 -22.65 -12.15
N ALA A 217 -14.34 -22.77 -13.24
CA ALA A 217 -15.68 -23.37 -13.20
C ALA A 217 -15.61 -24.90 -13.12
N GLY A 218 -14.76 -25.54 -13.92
CA GLY A 218 -14.38 -26.95 -13.72
C GLY A 218 -14.83 -27.85 -14.87
N ASP A 219 -15.47 -28.96 -14.55
CA ASP A 219 -16.05 -29.87 -15.54
C ASP A 219 -17.59 -29.75 -15.53
N SER A 220 -18.22 -30.09 -16.65
CA SER A 220 -19.66 -30.01 -16.93
C SER A 220 -20.12 -28.67 -17.51
N ASP A 221 -21.40 -28.57 -17.86
CA ASP A 221 -21.96 -27.40 -18.55
C ASP A 221 -22.30 -26.30 -17.54
N ASP A 222 -21.40 -25.37 -17.28
CA ASP A 222 -21.50 -24.37 -16.21
C ASP A 222 -22.18 -23.07 -16.63
N LEU A 223 -22.65 -22.32 -15.63
CA LEU A 223 -23.05 -20.92 -15.78
C LEU A 223 -22.17 -20.04 -14.90
N VAL A 224 -21.38 -19.16 -15.52
CA VAL A 224 -20.60 -18.14 -14.81
C VAL A 224 -21.19 -16.77 -15.13
N ASP A 225 -21.71 -16.10 -14.11
CA ASP A 225 -22.24 -14.74 -14.20
C ASP A 225 -21.31 -13.77 -13.49
N ALA A 226 -20.57 -12.98 -14.28
CA ALA A 226 -19.67 -11.91 -13.85
C ALA A 226 -20.19 -10.52 -14.23
N ALA A 227 -21.47 -10.40 -14.61
CA ALA A 227 -22.07 -9.11 -14.95
C ALA A 227 -22.31 -8.23 -13.72
N ASP A 228 -22.56 -8.82 -12.53
CA ASP A 228 -22.87 -8.06 -11.32
C ASP A 228 -21.61 -7.51 -10.64
N GLY A 229 -21.54 -6.19 -10.42
CA GLY A 229 -20.50 -5.56 -9.60
C GLY A 229 -19.59 -4.51 -10.28
N SER A 230 -19.72 -4.25 -11.59
CA SER A 230 -19.20 -3.05 -12.27
C SER A 230 -17.74 -2.62 -11.97
N LYS A 231 -16.82 -3.58 -11.80
CA LYS A 231 -15.37 -3.28 -11.74
C LYS A 231 -14.46 -4.26 -12.47
N GLY A 232 -15.00 -5.33 -13.07
CA GLY A 232 -14.31 -6.06 -14.11
C GLY A 232 -12.98 -6.72 -13.73
N GLY A 233 -12.15 -6.99 -14.72
CA GLY A 233 -10.77 -7.46 -14.52
C GLY A 233 -10.66 -8.88 -14.00
N ASN A 234 -11.74 -9.66 -14.05
CA ASN A 234 -11.76 -11.04 -13.59
C ASN A 234 -10.94 -11.92 -14.53
N ARG A 235 -10.40 -13.01 -13.97
CA ARG A 235 -9.73 -14.08 -14.73
C ARG A 235 -10.57 -15.33 -14.62
N ILE A 236 -11.20 -15.73 -15.72
CA ILE A 236 -12.19 -16.81 -15.75
C ILE A 236 -11.67 -17.95 -16.61
N TYR A 237 -11.67 -19.16 -16.04
CA TYR A 237 -11.40 -20.41 -16.75
C TYR A 237 -12.65 -21.28 -16.65
N ALA A 238 -13.33 -21.49 -17.79
CA ALA A 238 -14.59 -22.24 -17.81
C ALA A 238 -14.31 -23.75 -17.63
N GLY A 239 -13.47 -24.32 -18.50
CA GLY A 239 -12.93 -25.66 -18.29
C GLY A 239 -13.43 -26.64 -19.34
N SER A 240 -14.14 -27.69 -18.94
CA SER A 240 -14.68 -28.66 -19.89
C SER A 240 -16.19 -28.79 -19.78
N GLY A 241 -16.90 -28.79 -20.91
CA GLY A 241 -18.35 -28.75 -20.94
C GLY A 241 -18.83 -27.60 -21.82
N ASN A 242 -20.13 -27.50 -22.09
CA ASN A 242 -20.68 -26.42 -22.90
C ASN A 242 -21.14 -25.28 -21.97
N ASP A 243 -20.25 -24.34 -21.77
CA ASP A 243 -20.41 -23.34 -20.73
C ASP A 243 -21.19 -22.12 -21.22
N THR A 244 -21.81 -21.42 -20.27
CA THR A 244 -22.48 -20.15 -20.50
C THR A 244 -21.85 -19.10 -19.61
N LEU A 245 -21.23 -18.09 -20.21
CA LEU A 245 -20.45 -17.11 -19.48
C LEU A 245 -21.00 -15.72 -19.80
N ILE A 246 -21.37 -14.97 -18.77
CA ILE A 246 -21.86 -13.60 -18.85
C ILE A 246 -20.78 -12.71 -18.26
N LEU A 247 -20.18 -11.86 -19.08
CA LEU A 247 -19.00 -11.07 -18.72
C LEU A 247 -19.37 -9.63 -18.40
N GLY A 248 -18.67 -9.07 -17.42
CA GLY A 248 -18.72 -7.66 -17.10
C GLY A 248 -17.81 -6.87 -18.02
N ALA A 249 -17.02 -5.98 -17.41
CA ALA A 249 -16.05 -5.14 -18.09
C ALA A 249 -14.63 -5.69 -17.96
N GLY A 250 -13.77 -5.59 -18.97
CA GLY A 250 -12.33 -5.82 -18.79
C GLY A 250 -11.92 -7.23 -18.33
N ASP A 251 -12.81 -8.21 -18.42
CA ASP A 251 -12.55 -9.59 -17.99
C ASP A 251 -11.64 -10.32 -19.00
N ARG A 252 -10.87 -11.29 -18.50
CA ARG A 252 -10.01 -12.16 -19.31
C ARG A 252 -10.47 -13.59 -19.13
N LEU A 253 -10.79 -14.25 -20.24
CA LEU A 253 -11.48 -15.53 -20.20
C LEU A 253 -10.88 -16.56 -21.16
N VAL A 254 -10.91 -17.81 -20.72
CA VAL A 254 -10.66 -19.00 -21.56
C VAL A 254 -11.82 -20.00 -21.37
N GLY A 255 -12.56 -20.29 -22.44
CA GLY A 255 -13.63 -21.31 -22.45
C GLY A 255 -13.09 -22.74 -22.37
N ALA A 256 -12.04 -22.99 -23.15
CA ALA A 256 -11.25 -24.22 -23.19
C ALA A 256 -11.88 -25.38 -24.00
N GLN A 257 -12.68 -26.28 -23.43
CA GLN A 257 -13.23 -27.42 -24.18
C GLN A 257 -14.76 -27.44 -24.13
N GLY A 258 -15.41 -27.30 -25.27
CA GLY A 258 -16.87 -27.28 -25.32
C GLY A 258 -17.38 -26.39 -26.42
N SER A 259 -18.70 -26.37 -26.62
CA SER A 259 -19.35 -25.38 -27.47
C SER A 259 -19.93 -24.30 -26.57
N ASP A 260 -19.11 -23.29 -26.30
CA ASP A 260 -19.36 -22.31 -25.24
C ASP A 260 -20.14 -21.11 -25.77
N ARG A 261 -20.78 -20.39 -24.84
CA ARG A 261 -21.52 -19.16 -25.14
C ARG A 261 -21.06 -18.04 -24.25
N PHE A 262 -20.45 -17.03 -24.86
CA PHE A 262 -19.94 -15.84 -24.18
C PHE A 262 -20.87 -14.66 -24.44
N PHE A 263 -21.42 -14.07 -23.39
CA PHE A 263 -22.27 -12.89 -23.45
C PHE A 263 -21.54 -11.71 -22.86
N THR A 264 -21.37 -10.65 -23.65
CA THR A 264 -20.73 -9.40 -23.19
C THR A 264 -21.78 -8.35 -22.84
N THR A 265 -21.46 -7.52 -21.86
CA THR A 265 -22.26 -6.38 -21.39
C THR A 265 -21.85 -5.08 -22.11
N SER A 266 -22.53 -3.97 -21.82
CA SER A 266 -22.30 -2.70 -22.51
C SER A 266 -21.02 -1.99 -22.11
N GLU A 267 -20.32 -2.43 -21.07
CA GLU A 267 -19.00 -1.87 -20.71
C GLU A 267 -17.90 -2.37 -21.65
N GLY A 268 -17.90 -3.67 -21.97
CA GLY A 268 -16.96 -4.31 -22.89
C GLY A 268 -15.51 -4.37 -22.39
N ASP A 269 -14.53 -4.18 -23.28
CA ASP A 269 -13.08 -4.34 -23.00
C ASP A 269 -12.63 -5.75 -22.56
N ASN A 270 -13.46 -6.78 -22.81
CA ASN A 270 -13.12 -8.14 -22.44
C ASN A 270 -12.13 -8.77 -23.44
N ILE A 271 -11.30 -9.71 -22.97
CA ILE A 271 -10.43 -10.54 -23.80
C ILE A 271 -10.88 -12.00 -23.67
N ILE A 272 -11.34 -12.58 -24.77
CA ILE A 272 -12.05 -13.84 -24.78
C ILE A 272 -11.34 -14.83 -25.71
N SER A 273 -10.98 -16.00 -25.20
CA SER A 273 -10.59 -17.17 -26.00
C SER A 273 -11.66 -18.25 -25.87
N GLY A 274 -12.26 -18.67 -26.98
CA GLY A 274 -13.26 -19.75 -26.98
C GLY A 274 -12.65 -21.11 -26.68
N GLY A 275 -11.53 -21.41 -27.34
CA GLY A 275 -10.86 -22.69 -27.24
C GLY A 275 -11.36 -23.68 -28.29
N LYS A 276 -11.67 -24.91 -27.85
CA LYS A 276 -12.06 -26.01 -28.74
C LYS A 276 -13.56 -26.23 -28.70
N GLY A 277 -14.20 -26.08 -29.85
CA GLY A 277 -15.58 -26.48 -30.10
C GLY A 277 -16.29 -25.39 -30.85
N LYS A 278 -17.61 -25.44 -30.95
CA LYS A 278 -18.38 -24.48 -31.76
C LYS A 278 -18.86 -23.34 -30.88
N ASP A 279 -18.04 -22.31 -30.78
CA ASP A 279 -18.24 -21.25 -29.80
C ASP A 279 -19.11 -20.12 -30.34
N GLN A 280 -19.83 -19.46 -29.44
CA GLN A 280 -20.69 -18.33 -29.75
C GLN A 280 -20.26 -17.11 -28.94
N PHE A 281 -19.80 -16.06 -29.62
CA PHE A 281 -19.41 -14.81 -29.00
C PHE A 281 -20.50 -13.76 -29.22
N TRP A 282 -21.34 -13.56 -28.22
CA TRP A 282 -22.40 -12.54 -28.24
C TRP A 282 -21.82 -11.17 -27.88
N ILE A 283 -21.30 -10.50 -28.91
CA ILE A 283 -20.55 -9.23 -28.86
C ILE A 283 -21.45 -7.99 -28.69
N ALA A 284 -22.76 -8.17 -28.77
CA ALA A 284 -23.77 -7.17 -28.44
C ALA A 284 -25.08 -7.86 -28.07
N SER A 285 -25.61 -7.56 -26.88
CA SER A 285 -26.85 -8.13 -26.34
C SER A 285 -27.80 -7.04 -25.85
N GLY A 286 -28.51 -6.39 -26.77
CA GLY A 286 -29.43 -5.29 -26.51
C GLY A 286 -28.79 -3.89 -26.55
N GLU A 287 -27.49 -3.80 -26.29
CA GLU A 287 -26.73 -2.55 -26.29
C GLU A 287 -25.40 -2.70 -27.06
N ILE A 288 -24.87 -1.57 -27.54
CA ILE A 288 -23.54 -1.49 -28.16
C ILE A 288 -22.53 -1.23 -27.04
N PRO A 289 -21.43 -2.00 -26.96
CA PRO A 289 -20.45 -1.79 -25.90
C PRO A 289 -19.72 -0.45 -26.03
N ASP A 290 -19.32 0.12 -24.89
CA ASP A 290 -18.54 1.35 -24.78
C ASP A 290 -17.08 1.12 -25.21
N ALA A 291 -16.54 -0.06 -24.93
CA ALA A 291 -15.25 -0.52 -25.44
C ALA A 291 -15.40 -1.87 -26.17
N ALA A 292 -14.72 -2.02 -27.31
CA ALA A 292 -14.80 -3.27 -28.08
C ALA A 292 -14.23 -4.45 -27.31
N ASN A 293 -14.87 -5.61 -27.42
CA ASN A 293 -14.33 -6.86 -26.89
C ASN A 293 -13.31 -7.46 -27.88
N THR A 294 -12.28 -8.11 -27.37
CA THR A 294 -11.26 -8.78 -28.17
C THR A 294 -11.44 -10.29 -28.12
N ILE A 295 -11.59 -10.92 -29.28
CA ILE A 295 -11.69 -12.37 -29.43
C ILE A 295 -10.38 -12.86 -30.05
N THR A 296 -9.72 -13.80 -29.38
CA THR A 296 -8.31 -14.12 -29.70
C THR A 296 -8.09 -15.33 -30.60
N ASP A 297 -9.09 -16.20 -30.75
CA ASP A 297 -8.97 -17.51 -31.41
C ASP A 297 -10.19 -17.90 -32.27
N PHE A 298 -10.94 -16.90 -32.75
CA PHE A 298 -12.12 -17.13 -33.58
C PHE A 298 -11.81 -18.00 -34.81
N THR A 299 -12.52 -19.12 -34.95
CA THR A 299 -12.35 -20.08 -36.06
C THR A 299 -13.49 -19.98 -37.05
N ILE A 300 -13.20 -19.43 -38.24
CA ILE A 300 -14.17 -19.28 -39.34
C ILE A 300 -14.80 -20.63 -39.72
N GLY A 301 -16.11 -20.64 -39.95
CA GLY A 301 -16.87 -21.84 -40.28
C GLY A 301 -17.09 -22.82 -39.12
N GLN A 302 -16.59 -22.51 -37.92
CA GLN A 302 -16.82 -23.27 -36.70
C GLN A 302 -17.55 -22.42 -35.65
N ASP A 303 -17.02 -21.23 -35.38
CA ASP A 303 -17.53 -20.29 -34.38
C ASP A 303 -18.43 -19.25 -35.02
N VAL A 304 -19.22 -18.54 -34.20
CA VAL A 304 -20.09 -17.47 -34.67
C VAL A 304 -20.08 -16.24 -33.76
N LEU A 305 -20.28 -15.08 -34.37
CA LEU A 305 -20.52 -13.82 -33.68
C LEU A 305 -22.02 -13.56 -33.53
N GLY A 306 -22.50 -13.50 -32.29
CA GLY A 306 -23.88 -13.20 -31.96
C GLY A 306 -24.14 -11.71 -31.77
N ILE A 307 -25.19 -11.18 -32.40
CA ILE A 307 -25.68 -9.82 -32.22
C ILE A 307 -27.19 -9.88 -31.97
N GLY A 308 -27.60 -9.58 -30.75
CA GLY A 308 -29.00 -9.63 -30.33
C GLY A 308 -29.55 -8.27 -29.92
N GLY A 309 -30.83 -8.02 -30.14
CA GLY A 309 -31.59 -6.92 -29.51
C GLY A 309 -31.36 -5.52 -30.10
N LEU A 310 -30.41 -5.34 -31.01
CA LEU A 310 -30.16 -4.08 -31.72
C LEU A 310 -31.09 -3.84 -32.92
N LYS A 311 -31.82 -4.87 -33.37
CA LYS A 311 -32.68 -4.85 -34.58
C LYS A 311 -31.90 -4.47 -35.86
N ILE A 312 -30.69 -5.01 -35.98
CA ILE A 312 -29.82 -4.85 -37.15
C ILE A 312 -29.57 -6.21 -37.82
N GLY A 313 -29.10 -6.19 -39.07
CA GLY A 313 -28.63 -7.36 -39.80
C GLY A 313 -27.18 -7.22 -40.27
N TYR A 314 -26.74 -8.19 -41.07
CA TYR A 314 -25.37 -8.23 -41.59
C TYR A 314 -24.99 -6.99 -42.43
N ASP A 315 -25.92 -6.50 -43.25
CA ASP A 315 -25.69 -5.34 -44.12
C ASP A 315 -25.50 -4.02 -43.34
N ASP A 316 -25.84 -3.99 -42.05
CA ASP A 316 -25.65 -2.83 -41.18
C ASP A 316 -24.24 -2.79 -40.54
N LEU A 317 -23.46 -3.87 -40.68
CA LEU A 317 -22.13 -3.98 -40.09
C LEU A 317 -21.06 -3.34 -40.97
N SER A 318 -20.11 -2.68 -40.32
CA SER A 318 -18.82 -2.32 -40.90
C SER A 318 -17.79 -3.37 -40.46
N ILE A 319 -17.24 -4.10 -41.41
CA ILE A 319 -16.20 -5.12 -41.20
C ILE A 319 -14.93 -4.61 -41.89
N THR A 320 -13.92 -4.27 -41.10
CA THR A 320 -12.70 -3.61 -41.61
C THR A 320 -11.45 -4.30 -41.09
N GLN A 321 -10.47 -4.51 -41.98
CA GLN A 321 -9.15 -4.99 -41.60
C GLN A 321 -8.35 -3.87 -40.90
N ASP A 322 -7.68 -4.22 -39.81
CA ASP A 322 -6.69 -3.39 -39.11
C ASP A 322 -5.45 -4.24 -38.78
N ASP A 323 -4.38 -4.04 -39.55
CA ASP A 323 -3.20 -4.91 -39.58
C ASP A 323 -3.56 -6.41 -39.69
N ALA A 324 -3.26 -7.20 -38.65
CA ALA A 324 -3.55 -8.64 -38.60
C ALA A 324 -4.94 -8.95 -38.01
N ASN A 325 -5.72 -7.95 -37.63
CA ASN A 325 -6.99 -8.09 -36.94
C ASN A 325 -8.16 -7.62 -37.80
N THR A 326 -9.36 -8.09 -37.48
CA THR A 326 -10.61 -7.58 -38.06
C THR A 326 -11.41 -6.83 -37.01
N VAL A 327 -11.89 -5.63 -37.34
CA VAL A 327 -12.78 -4.83 -36.51
C VAL A 327 -14.22 -4.96 -37.02
N ILE A 328 -15.13 -5.34 -36.13
CA ILE A 328 -16.58 -5.38 -36.37
C ILE A 328 -17.20 -4.17 -35.69
N ALA A 329 -17.92 -3.35 -36.44
CA ALA A 329 -18.51 -2.12 -35.95
C ALA A 329 -19.93 -1.88 -36.48
N VAL A 330 -20.70 -1.07 -35.76
CA VAL A 330 -22.00 -0.54 -36.20
C VAL A 330 -22.08 0.94 -35.84
N ASN A 331 -22.56 1.79 -36.76
CA ASN A 331 -22.68 3.24 -36.52
C ASN A 331 -21.39 3.90 -35.98
N TYR A 332 -20.22 3.50 -36.50
CA TYR A 332 -18.89 3.97 -36.08
C TYR A 332 -18.48 3.60 -34.65
N LYS A 333 -19.22 2.72 -33.97
CA LYS A 333 -18.83 2.12 -32.70
C LYS A 333 -18.38 0.68 -32.91
N ASN A 334 -17.24 0.33 -32.36
CA ASN A 334 -16.67 -1.01 -32.45
C ASN A 334 -17.41 -1.95 -31.48
N LEU A 335 -17.86 -3.08 -31.98
CA LEU A 335 -18.47 -4.16 -31.20
C LEU A 335 -17.40 -5.13 -30.71
N ALA A 336 -16.53 -5.55 -31.64
CA ALA A 336 -15.49 -6.53 -31.36
C ALA A 336 -14.28 -6.39 -32.29
N ILE A 337 -13.16 -6.94 -31.83
CA ILE A 337 -11.92 -7.11 -32.57
C ILE A 337 -11.60 -8.60 -32.60
N LEU A 338 -11.43 -9.16 -33.80
CA LEU A 338 -10.99 -10.54 -34.00
C LEU A 338 -9.49 -10.54 -34.27
N GLN A 339 -8.71 -11.18 -33.40
CA GLN A 339 -7.26 -11.25 -33.59
C GLN A 339 -6.88 -12.31 -34.61
N GLY A 340 -5.99 -11.95 -35.55
CA GLY A 340 -5.46 -12.90 -36.53
C GLY A 340 -6.46 -13.38 -37.59
N VAL A 341 -7.65 -12.75 -37.67
CA VAL A 341 -8.69 -13.08 -38.66
C VAL A 341 -8.65 -12.05 -39.79
N ASP A 342 -8.64 -12.54 -41.03
CA ASP A 342 -8.76 -11.71 -42.23
C ASP A 342 -10.24 -11.36 -42.49
N ALA A 343 -10.53 -10.07 -42.61
CA ALA A 343 -11.86 -9.53 -42.83
C ALA A 343 -12.51 -10.06 -44.12
N ALA A 344 -11.69 -10.40 -45.13
CA ALA A 344 -12.18 -10.91 -46.41
C ALA A 344 -12.69 -12.36 -46.34
N ASP A 345 -12.30 -13.11 -45.31
CA ASP A 345 -12.72 -14.49 -45.10
C ASP A 345 -14.04 -14.61 -44.33
N LEU A 346 -14.51 -13.52 -43.70
CA LEU A 346 -15.78 -13.47 -42.99
C LEU A 346 -16.97 -13.36 -43.95
N SER A 347 -18.03 -14.07 -43.63
CA SER A 347 -19.29 -14.09 -44.37
C SER A 347 -20.48 -13.99 -43.43
N VAL A 348 -21.68 -13.82 -44.00
CA VAL A 348 -22.93 -13.84 -43.22
C VAL A 348 -23.14 -15.13 -42.40
N ASN A 349 -22.49 -16.24 -42.76
CA ASN A 349 -22.62 -17.50 -42.01
C ASN A 349 -21.83 -17.52 -40.70
N ASP A 350 -20.89 -16.58 -40.53
CA ASP A 350 -20.08 -16.44 -39.31
C ASP A 350 -20.79 -15.55 -38.26
N PHE A 351 -22.03 -15.14 -38.54
CA PHE A 351 -22.84 -14.26 -37.69
C PHE A 351 -24.22 -14.86 -37.39
N VAL A 352 -24.73 -14.59 -36.20
CA VAL A 352 -26.08 -14.92 -35.77
C VAL A 352 -26.75 -13.65 -35.26
N PHE A 353 -27.96 -13.35 -35.75
CA PHE A 353 -28.73 -12.17 -35.37
C PHE A 353 -30.04 -12.57 -34.66
N LEU A 354 -30.39 -11.87 -33.58
CA LEU A 354 -31.64 -12.06 -32.82
C LEU A 354 -32.43 -10.78 -32.54
#